data_AF-A0A6C0FC76-F1
#
_entry.id   AF-A0A6C0FC76-F1
#
_cell.length_a   1.000
_cell.length_b   1.000
_cell.length_c   1.000
_cell.angle_alpha   90.00
_cell.angle_beta   90.00
_cell.angle_gamma   90.00
#
_symmetry.space_group_name_H-M   'P 1'
#
loop_
_entity.id
_entity.type
_entity.pdbx_description
1 polymer ?
#
loop_
_entity_poly.entity_id
_entity_poly.type
_entity_poly.pdbx_seq_one_letter_code
_entity_poly.pdbx_strand_id
1 'polypeptide(L)'
;MISLEETLESDLALIKNYIDVDLGPSQTTTTHVFEKQVPKYIKKYIENVKNSENITSHLLNLSSSKNLILPVTEMNEVYCAKHRGTGSKAGSDAVFETEHIDGPFGMIPKLTLFRCIITICNETETETVIKEEAHRMKEGQAVAIDYNRDLHYIKIKDGFKPSQDAKRYVLKLHYISYPSRCPMFAVRLFRFLNVNYNRLARKAFLYALNPKTRPQKIVNFIINTTTKLWSKMFHGKLKKVI
;
A
#
# COMPACT_ATOMS: atom_id res chain seq x y z
N MET A 1 -8.54 8.21 -9.80
CA MET A 1 -7.44 8.89 -9.07
C MET A 1 -8.05 9.92 -8.12
N ILE A 2 -7.48 10.11 -6.95
CA ILE A 2 -7.93 11.05 -5.92
C ILE A 2 -6.96 12.23 -5.93
N SER A 3 -7.48 13.46 -5.93
CA SER A 3 -6.68 14.64 -5.60
C SER A 3 -7.02 15.04 -4.16
N LEU A 4 -6.00 15.22 -3.33
CA LEU A 4 -6.21 15.75 -1.98
C LEU A 4 -6.59 17.23 -2.02
N GLU A 5 -7.18 17.71 -0.93
CA GLU A 5 -7.54 19.09 -0.72
C GLU A 5 -6.29 19.98 -0.68
N GLU A 6 -6.36 21.17 -1.28
CA GLU A 6 -5.25 22.14 -1.28
C GLU A 6 -4.80 22.51 0.15
N THR A 7 -5.72 22.46 1.12
CA THR A 7 -5.40 22.71 2.53
C THR A 7 -4.41 21.71 3.13
N LEU A 8 -4.28 20.52 2.54
CA LEU A 8 -3.35 19.46 2.99
C LEU A 8 -1.96 19.57 2.35
N GLU A 9 -1.73 20.48 1.40
CA GLU A 9 -0.41 20.66 0.77
C GLU A 9 0.68 20.96 1.80
N SER A 10 0.37 21.82 2.78
CA SER A 10 1.29 22.15 3.86
C SER A 10 1.62 20.95 4.76
N ASP A 11 0.63 20.08 5.02
CA ASP A 11 0.83 18.86 5.80
C ASP A 11 1.71 17.85 5.04
N LEU A 12 1.50 17.69 3.74
CA LEU A 12 2.34 16.84 2.88
C LEU A 12 3.78 17.36 2.80
N ALA A 13 3.97 18.67 2.69
CA ALA A 13 5.29 19.29 2.68
C ALA A 13 6.04 19.05 3.99
N LEU A 14 5.34 19.10 5.14
CA LEU A 14 5.94 18.82 6.46
C LEU A 14 6.29 17.34 6.64
N ILE A 15 5.45 16.43 6.14
CA ILE A 15 5.76 15.00 6.09
C ILE A 15 6.97 14.75 5.19
N LYS A 16 7.02 15.39 4.01
CA LYS A 16 8.17 15.31 3.09
C LYS A 16 9.44 15.80 3.75
N ASN A 17 9.41 16.95 4.43
CA ASN A 17 10.56 17.49 5.14
C ASN A 17 11.07 16.53 6.24
N TYR A 18 10.17 15.91 7.00
CA TYR A 18 10.54 14.86 7.95
C TYR A 18 11.22 13.67 7.28
N ILE A 19 10.73 13.23 6.12
CA ILE A 19 11.37 12.15 5.37
C ILE A 19 12.78 12.55 4.94
N ASP A 20 12.92 13.76 4.37
CA ASP A 20 14.18 14.25 3.84
C ASP A 20 15.24 14.52 4.93
N VAL A 21 14.84 15.09 6.06
CA VAL A 21 15.76 15.62 7.09
C VAL A 21 15.89 14.70 8.30
N ASP A 22 14.76 14.28 8.89
CA ASP A 22 14.75 13.63 10.20
C ASP A 22 14.85 12.10 10.09
N LEU A 23 14.17 11.52 9.11
CA LEU A 23 14.16 10.07 8.93
C LEU A 23 15.49 9.57 8.35
N GLY A 24 16.14 10.36 7.50
CA GLY A 24 17.39 10.01 6.83
C GLY A 24 17.33 8.63 6.16
N PRO A 25 16.37 8.37 5.25
CA PRO A 25 16.10 7.04 4.72
C PRO A 25 17.35 6.45 4.06
N SER A 26 17.52 5.14 4.23
CA SER A 26 18.66 4.41 3.68
C SER A 26 18.83 4.71 2.19
N GLN A 27 20.05 5.04 1.79
CA GLN A 27 20.37 5.21 0.36
C GLN A 27 20.33 3.89 -0.41
N THR A 28 20.32 2.79 0.33
CA THR A 28 20.55 1.47 -0.23
C THR A 28 19.28 0.62 -0.15
N THR A 29 18.35 0.85 0.78
CA THR A 29 17.18 -0.01 0.97
C THR A 29 15.91 0.81 1.13
N THR A 30 14.78 0.26 0.68
CA THR A 30 13.46 0.81 0.97
C THR A 30 13.28 0.96 2.48
N THR A 31 12.82 2.14 2.89
CA THR A 31 12.55 2.44 4.30
C THR A 31 11.06 2.46 4.55
N HIS A 32 10.62 1.79 5.62
CA HIS A 32 9.23 1.77 6.04
C HIS A 32 9.14 2.19 7.49
N VAL A 33 8.27 3.16 7.78
CA VAL A 33 8.01 3.62 9.14
C VAL A 33 6.52 3.58 9.36
N PHE A 34 6.06 2.73 10.29
CA PHE A 34 4.64 2.72 10.64
C PHE A 34 4.25 4.04 11.32
N GLU A 35 3.01 4.50 11.11
CA GLU A 35 2.48 5.71 11.74
C GLU A 35 2.74 5.74 13.25
N LYS A 36 2.62 4.60 13.94
CA LYS A 36 2.89 4.52 15.39
C LYS A 36 4.33 4.89 15.78
N GLN A 37 5.29 4.75 14.88
CA GLN A 37 6.73 4.95 15.11
C GLN A 37 7.19 6.37 14.75
N VAL A 38 6.41 7.14 13.99
CA VAL A 38 6.78 8.52 13.66
C VAL A 38 6.68 9.43 14.89
N PRO A 39 7.44 10.53 14.95
CA PRO A 39 7.32 11.52 16.01
C PRO A 39 5.90 12.08 16.16
N LYS A 40 5.55 12.55 17.37
CA LYS A 40 4.20 13.09 17.65
C LYS A 40 3.81 14.26 16.74
N TYR A 41 4.75 15.14 16.38
CA TYR A 41 4.46 16.27 15.50
C TYR A 41 4.09 15.80 14.08
N ILE A 42 4.72 14.74 13.57
CA ILE A 42 4.39 14.15 12.27
C ILE A 42 3.08 13.37 12.30
N LYS A 43 2.74 12.73 13.42
CA LYS A 43 1.43 12.07 13.58
C LYS A 43 0.28 13.03 13.34
N LYS A 44 0.41 14.29 13.76
CA LYS A 44 -0.61 15.32 13.52
C LYS A 44 -0.88 15.54 12.03
N TYR A 45 0.18 15.68 11.22
CA TYR A 45 0.04 15.89 9.79
C TYR A 45 -0.50 14.65 9.08
N ILE A 46 -0.06 13.44 9.49
CA ILE A 46 -0.64 12.19 8.99
C ILE A 46 -2.12 12.09 9.37
N GLU A 47 -2.51 12.50 10.57
CA GLU A 47 -3.91 12.53 11.02
C GLU A 47 -4.76 13.45 10.15
N ASN A 48 -4.28 14.64 9.81
CA ASN A 48 -4.99 15.56 8.92
C ASN A 48 -5.21 14.91 7.54
N VAL A 49 -4.16 14.38 6.91
CA VAL A 49 -4.25 13.72 5.60
C VAL A 49 -5.18 12.50 5.66
N LYS A 50 -5.14 11.75 6.75
CA LYS A 50 -5.99 10.58 6.97
C LYS A 50 -7.48 10.92 7.06
N ASN A 51 -7.80 12.13 7.50
CA ASN A 51 -9.17 12.64 7.59
C ASN A 51 -9.59 13.47 6.37
N SER A 52 -8.87 13.36 5.24
CA SER A 52 -9.27 13.94 3.95
C SER A 52 -10.72 13.54 3.58
N GLU A 53 -11.52 14.55 3.26
CA GLU A 53 -12.88 14.41 2.75
C GLU A 53 -12.88 13.83 1.34
N ASN A 54 -11.90 14.20 0.52
CA ASN A 54 -11.71 13.67 -0.83
C ASN A 54 -11.39 12.18 -0.82
N ILE A 55 -10.53 11.72 0.11
CA ILE A 55 -10.31 10.28 0.31
C ILE A 55 -11.62 9.62 0.73
N THR A 56 -12.25 10.12 1.80
CA THR A 56 -13.45 9.49 2.37
C THR A 56 -14.58 9.39 1.34
N SER A 57 -14.85 10.47 0.62
CA SER A 57 -15.86 10.53 -0.44
C SER A 57 -15.55 9.55 -1.57
N HIS A 58 -14.28 9.45 -1.99
CA HIS A 58 -13.87 8.50 -3.01
C HIS A 58 -14.06 7.04 -2.56
N LEU A 59 -13.70 6.69 -1.32
CA LEU A 59 -13.87 5.34 -0.79
C LEU A 59 -15.35 4.95 -0.67
N LEU A 60 -16.22 5.89 -0.31
CA LEU A 60 -17.67 5.67 -0.29
C LEU A 60 -18.23 5.47 -1.70
N ASN A 61 -17.74 6.20 -2.69
CA ASN A 61 -18.11 6.03 -4.10
C ASN A 61 -17.67 4.67 -4.66
N LEU A 62 -16.48 4.18 -4.28
CA LEU A 62 -15.99 2.86 -4.70
C LEU A 62 -16.72 1.68 -4.05
N SER A 63 -17.39 1.90 -2.91
CA SER A 63 -18.05 0.85 -2.16
C SER A 63 -19.57 1.01 -2.17
N SER A 64 -20.11 1.82 -1.27
CA SER A 64 -21.50 2.26 -1.25
C SER A 64 -21.61 3.49 -0.37
N SER A 65 -22.41 4.47 -0.77
CA SER A 65 -22.68 5.67 0.05
C SER A 65 -23.38 5.37 1.38
N LYS A 66 -23.93 4.15 1.57
CA LYS A 66 -24.52 3.68 2.82
C LYS A 66 -23.51 3.00 3.76
N ASN A 67 -22.27 2.83 3.31
CA ASN A 67 -21.21 2.29 4.13
C ASN A 67 -20.63 3.38 5.06
N LEU A 68 -19.95 2.91 6.09
CA LEU A 68 -19.14 3.71 6.99
C LEU A 68 -17.67 3.39 6.73
N ILE A 69 -16.80 4.36 6.99
CA ILE A 69 -15.36 4.25 6.83
C ILE A 69 -14.70 4.21 8.22
N LEU A 70 -13.85 3.23 8.47
CA LEU A 70 -13.07 3.08 9.71
C LEU A 70 -11.57 3.06 9.38
N PRO A 71 -10.79 4.07 9.81
CA PRO A 71 -9.34 4.06 9.65
C PRO A 71 -8.67 2.88 10.39
N VAL A 72 -7.60 2.34 9.82
CA VAL A 72 -6.80 1.22 10.35
C VAL A 72 -5.34 1.65 10.53
N THR A 73 -5.12 2.46 11.56
CA THR A 73 -3.82 3.11 11.85
C THR A 73 -2.66 2.14 12.12
N GLU A 74 -2.95 0.89 12.49
CA GLU A 74 -1.93 -0.12 12.74
C GLU A 74 -1.21 -0.61 11.48
N MET A 75 -1.75 -0.30 10.30
CA MET A 75 -1.19 -0.66 9.00
C MET A 75 -0.60 0.53 8.23
N ASN A 76 -0.92 1.76 8.66
CA ASN A 76 -0.46 2.98 8.01
C ASN A 76 1.06 3.08 8.06
N GLU A 77 1.67 3.42 6.91
CA GLU A 77 3.12 3.52 6.78
C GLU A 77 3.55 4.70 5.90
N VAL A 78 4.61 5.38 6.34
CA VAL A 78 5.45 6.22 5.49
C VAL A 78 6.44 5.30 4.78
N TYR A 79 6.48 5.38 3.46
CA TYR A 79 7.25 4.50 2.60
C TYR A 79 8.20 5.30 1.72
N CYS A 80 9.48 5.00 1.82
CA CYS A 80 10.52 5.56 0.98
C CYS A 80 11.04 4.47 0.05
N ALA A 81 10.61 4.52 -1.21
CA ALA A 81 11.01 3.56 -2.22
C ALA A 81 12.47 3.78 -2.63
N LYS A 82 13.19 2.69 -2.87
CA LYS A 82 14.51 2.73 -3.50
C LYS A 82 14.51 1.70 -4.61
N HIS A 83 14.41 2.20 -5.83
CA HIS A 83 14.45 1.39 -7.03
C HIS A 83 15.89 0.89 -7.23
N ARG A 84 16.18 -0.31 -6.74
CA ARG A 84 17.38 -1.02 -7.16
C ARG A 84 16.99 -1.84 -8.37
N GLY A 85 17.72 -1.68 -9.47
CA GLY A 85 17.50 -2.47 -10.68
C GLY A 85 17.44 -3.97 -10.43
N THR A 86 16.94 -4.70 -11.42
CA THR A 86 16.67 -6.14 -11.38
C THR A 86 17.94 -6.99 -11.11
N GLY A 87 17.76 -8.12 -10.42
CA GLY A 87 18.82 -9.11 -10.16
C GLY A 87 19.22 -9.25 -8.68
N SER A 88 20.39 -9.84 -8.40
CA SER A 88 20.90 -10.18 -7.05
C SER A 88 21.17 -8.98 -6.12
N LYS A 89 20.85 -7.76 -6.56
CA LYS A 89 20.90 -6.52 -5.79
C LYS A 89 19.51 -5.94 -5.47
N ALA A 90 18.43 -6.55 -5.95
CA ALA A 90 17.06 -6.06 -5.81
C ALA A 90 16.69 -5.69 -4.36
N GLY A 91 16.12 -4.50 -4.16
CA GLY A 91 15.53 -4.08 -2.90
C GLY A 91 14.20 -4.80 -2.66
N SER A 92 13.55 -4.54 -1.51
CA SER A 92 12.21 -5.07 -1.21
C SER A 92 11.13 -4.65 -2.22
N ASP A 93 11.42 -3.66 -3.07
CA ASP A 93 10.52 -3.16 -4.12
C ASP A 93 10.28 -4.19 -5.25
N ALA A 94 11.21 -5.13 -5.48
CA ALA A 94 11.07 -6.12 -6.56
C ALA A 94 9.84 -7.04 -6.41
N VAL A 95 9.33 -7.19 -5.19
CA VAL A 95 8.09 -7.95 -4.95
C VAL A 95 6.84 -7.14 -5.23
N PHE A 96 6.93 -5.80 -5.16
CA PHE A 96 5.86 -4.92 -5.61
C PHE A 96 5.86 -4.69 -7.13
N GLU A 97 6.98 -4.97 -7.81
CA GLU A 97 7.06 -4.99 -9.29
C GLU A 97 6.40 -6.22 -9.91
N THR A 98 6.22 -7.28 -9.13
CA THR A 98 5.45 -8.44 -9.55
C THR A 98 3.98 -8.24 -9.20
N GLU A 99 3.10 -8.64 -10.10
CA GLU A 99 1.66 -8.60 -9.92
C GLU A 99 1.16 -9.43 -8.72
N HIS A 100 0.45 -8.80 -7.78
CA HIS A 100 0.02 -9.43 -6.53
C HIS A 100 -1.28 -8.83 -5.95
N ILE A 101 -1.85 -9.55 -4.99
CA ILE A 101 -2.90 -9.07 -4.07
C ILE A 101 -2.26 -9.03 -2.69
N ASP A 102 -2.47 -7.95 -1.94
CA ASP A 102 -1.80 -7.79 -0.63
C ASP A 102 -2.33 -8.75 0.43
N GLY A 103 -3.64 -8.95 0.49
CA GLY A 103 -4.32 -9.67 1.57
C GLY A 103 -5.17 -10.88 1.11
N PRO A 104 -5.33 -11.90 1.97
CA PRO A 104 -6.03 -13.13 1.60
C PRO A 104 -7.52 -13.12 1.97
N PHE A 105 -8.08 -11.99 2.40
CA PHE A 105 -9.45 -11.95 2.95
C PHE A 105 -10.52 -11.50 1.94
N GLY A 106 -10.23 -11.64 0.64
CA GLY A 106 -11.09 -11.16 -0.46
C GLY A 106 -12.44 -11.87 -0.55
N MET A 107 -12.59 -13.03 0.08
CA MET A 107 -13.85 -13.79 0.07
C MET A 107 -14.88 -13.28 1.07
N ILE A 108 -14.51 -12.42 2.03
CA ILE A 108 -15.44 -11.91 3.06
C ILE A 108 -16.35 -10.85 2.43
N PRO A 109 -17.64 -11.12 2.18
CA PRO A 109 -18.48 -10.20 1.42
C PRO A 109 -18.77 -8.92 2.21
N LYS A 110 -19.02 -7.83 1.48
CA LYS A 110 -19.44 -6.52 2.02
C LYS A 110 -18.43 -5.83 2.95
N LEU A 111 -17.29 -6.43 3.25
CA LEU A 111 -16.18 -5.79 3.95
C LEU A 111 -15.03 -5.59 2.97
N THR A 112 -14.56 -4.35 2.89
CA THR A 112 -13.43 -3.97 2.03
C THR A 112 -12.40 -3.24 2.86
N LEU A 113 -11.16 -3.71 2.81
CA LEU A 113 -10.02 -2.97 3.34
C LEU A 113 -9.40 -2.23 2.17
N PHE A 114 -9.54 -0.91 2.14
CA PHE A 114 -8.84 -0.07 1.20
C PHE A 114 -7.43 0.24 1.70
N ARG A 115 -6.46 0.19 0.81
CA ARG A 115 -5.15 0.85 0.96
C ARG A 115 -5.13 2.05 0.01
N CYS A 116 -5.11 3.24 0.57
CA CYS A 116 -4.89 4.49 -0.15
C CYS A 116 -3.39 4.77 -0.21
N ILE A 117 -2.84 4.84 -1.41
CA ILE A 117 -1.43 5.15 -1.68
C ILE A 117 -1.37 6.61 -2.12
N ILE A 118 -0.90 7.47 -1.24
CA ILE A 118 -0.78 8.92 -1.46
C ILE A 118 0.65 9.23 -1.85
N THR A 119 0.83 9.94 -2.96
CA THR A 119 2.14 10.38 -3.41
C THR A 119 2.56 11.65 -2.69
N ILE A 120 3.69 11.59 -2.00
CA ILE A 120 4.38 12.74 -1.43
C ILE A 120 5.47 13.23 -2.40
N CYS A 121 6.16 12.31 -3.07
CA CYS A 121 7.19 12.62 -4.06
C CYS A 121 7.32 11.46 -5.05
N ASN A 122 7.50 11.73 -6.34
CA ASN A 122 7.63 10.71 -7.38
C ASN A 122 8.56 11.17 -8.53
N GLU A 123 9.84 11.37 -8.22
CA GLU A 123 10.88 11.69 -9.21
C GLU A 123 11.28 10.46 -10.04
N THR A 124 10.85 9.26 -9.62
CA THR A 124 11.15 8.00 -10.31
C THR A 124 10.20 7.70 -11.46
N GLU A 125 9.19 8.54 -11.70
CA GLU A 125 8.12 8.31 -12.68
C GLU A 125 7.46 6.93 -12.50
N THR A 126 7.32 6.49 -11.24
CA THR A 126 6.70 5.20 -10.94
C THR A 126 5.19 5.28 -11.10
N GLU A 127 4.65 4.28 -11.78
CA GLU A 127 3.22 4.07 -12.00
C GLU A 127 2.74 2.93 -11.09
N THR A 128 1.53 3.08 -10.56
CA THR A 128 0.82 1.97 -9.89
C THR A 128 -0.18 1.41 -10.88
N VAL A 129 -0.02 0.16 -11.27
CA VAL A 129 -0.91 -0.52 -12.20
C VAL A 129 -1.95 -1.30 -11.40
N ILE A 130 -3.23 -1.05 -11.64
CA ILE A 130 -4.35 -1.71 -10.96
C ILE A 130 -5.27 -2.24 -12.04
N LYS A 131 -5.52 -3.56 -12.07
CA LYS A 131 -6.36 -4.18 -13.12
C LYS A 131 -6.01 -3.72 -14.54
N GLU A 132 -4.72 -3.73 -14.87
CA GLU A 132 -4.16 -3.32 -16.17
C GLU A 132 -4.15 -1.79 -16.45
N GLU A 133 -4.76 -0.96 -15.61
CA GLU A 133 -4.70 0.49 -15.74
C GLU A 133 -3.50 1.08 -14.99
N ALA A 134 -2.63 1.80 -15.70
CA ALA A 134 -1.48 2.48 -15.13
C ALA A 134 -1.84 3.86 -14.58
N HIS A 135 -1.55 4.10 -13.30
CA HIS A 135 -1.76 5.39 -12.66
C HIS A 135 -0.42 6.00 -12.22
N ARG A 136 -0.05 7.09 -12.88
CA ARG A 136 1.07 7.95 -12.47
C ARG A 136 0.55 9.12 -11.66
N MET A 137 0.77 9.08 -10.36
CA MET A 137 0.30 10.09 -9.42
C MET A 137 1.38 11.15 -9.21
N LYS A 138 0.96 12.42 -9.23
CA LYS A 138 1.74 13.58 -8.77
C LYS A 138 1.65 13.72 -7.25
N GLU A 139 2.46 14.61 -6.69
CA GLU A 139 2.32 15.02 -5.28
C GLU A 139 0.88 15.46 -4.97
N GLY A 140 0.37 15.06 -3.81
CA GLY A 140 -1.01 15.32 -3.40
C GLY A 140 -2.06 14.47 -4.11
N GLN A 141 -1.66 13.58 -5.03
CA GLN A 141 -2.57 12.62 -5.64
C GLN A 141 -2.47 11.24 -4.99
N ALA A 142 -3.56 10.50 -5.02
CA ALA A 142 -3.64 9.17 -4.45
C ALA A 142 -4.44 8.21 -5.32
N VAL A 143 -4.25 6.92 -5.04
CA VAL A 143 -5.08 5.83 -5.55
C VAL A 143 -5.46 4.91 -4.41
N ALA A 144 -6.70 4.42 -4.44
CA ALA A 144 -7.19 3.42 -3.49
C ALA A 144 -7.29 2.07 -4.18
N ILE A 145 -6.81 1.03 -3.51
CA ILE A 145 -6.96 -0.37 -3.92
C ILE A 145 -7.69 -1.15 -2.84
N ASP A 146 -8.50 -2.12 -3.23
CA ASP A 146 -8.97 -3.17 -2.32
C ASP A 146 -7.79 -4.10 -1.99
N TYR A 147 -7.25 -3.93 -0.79
CA TYR A 147 -6.11 -4.68 -0.26
C TYR A 147 -6.28 -6.20 -0.41
N ASN A 148 -7.52 -6.70 -0.38
CA ASN A 148 -7.80 -8.14 -0.38
C ASN A 148 -8.25 -8.69 -1.74
N ARG A 149 -8.41 -7.85 -2.77
CA ARG A 149 -9.02 -8.25 -4.05
C ARG A 149 -8.37 -7.65 -5.28
N ASP A 150 -7.87 -6.42 -5.17
CA ASP A 150 -7.32 -5.71 -6.31
C ASP A 150 -5.89 -6.18 -6.56
N LEU A 151 -5.73 -6.74 -7.74
CA LEU A 151 -4.45 -7.09 -8.29
C LEU A 151 -3.73 -5.82 -8.73
N HIS A 152 -2.49 -5.68 -8.28
CA HIS A 152 -1.70 -4.51 -8.60
C HIS A 152 -0.20 -4.80 -8.59
N TYR A 153 0.54 -3.89 -9.20
CA TYR A 153 2.00 -3.83 -9.14
C TYR A 153 2.47 -2.40 -9.42
N ILE A 154 3.76 -2.15 -9.23
CA ILE A 154 4.40 -0.89 -9.62
C ILE A 154 5.35 -1.14 -10.80
N LYS A 155 5.45 -0.17 -11.70
CA LYS A 155 6.49 -0.15 -12.74
C LYS A 155 7.03 1.26 -12.91
N ILE A 156 8.27 1.38 -13.38
CA ILE A 156 8.73 2.66 -13.93
C ILE A 156 8.03 2.85 -15.28
N LYS A 157 7.62 4.09 -15.57
CA LYS A 157 7.11 4.48 -16.88
C LYS A 157 8.02 4.00 -18.01
N ASP A 158 7.42 3.43 -19.05
CA ASP A 158 8.16 2.88 -20.18
C ASP A 158 9.09 3.92 -20.82
N GLY A 159 10.35 3.53 -21.03
CA GLY A 159 11.40 4.40 -21.56
C GLY A 159 12.03 5.38 -20.56
N PHE A 160 11.54 5.46 -19.32
CA PHE A 160 12.16 6.29 -18.29
C PHE A 160 13.25 5.54 -17.52
N LYS A 161 14.36 6.23 -17.25
CA LYS A 161 15.45 5.74 -16.41
C LYS A 161 15.65 6.75 -15.28
N PRO A 162 15.19 6.46 -14.06
CA PRO A 162 15.37 7.38 -12.94
C PRO A 162 16.85 7.58 -12.65
N SER A 163 17.22 8.79 -12.23
CA SER A 163 18.54 9.04 -11.66
C SER A 163 18.73 8.22 -10.39
N GLN A 164 19.98 7.97 -9.99
CA GLN A 164 20.27 7.24 -8.75
C GLN A 164 19.74 7.94 -7.50
N ASP A 165 19.63 9.27 -7.57
CA ASP A 165 19.15 10.12 -6.49
C ASP A 165 17.63 10.35 -6.53
N ALA A 166 16.94 9.86 -7.56
CA ALA A 166 15.50 10.05 -7.71
C ALA A 166 14.75 9.46 -6.52
N LYS A 167 13.87 10.29 -5.94
CA LYS A 167 13.09 9.98 -4.75
C LYS A 167 11.69 9.52 -5.11
N ARG A 168 11.20 8.54 -4.35
CA ARG A 168 9.77 8.21 -4.31
C ARG A 168 9.31 8.00 -2.88
N TYR A 169 8.46 8.90 -2.44
CA TYR A 169 7.88 8.91 -1.10
C TYR A 169 6.38 8.75 -1.23
N VAL A 170 5.83 7.78 -0.52
CA VAL A 170 4.39 7.56 -0.46
C VAL A 170 3.94 7.38 0.99
N LEU A 171 2.77 7.91 1.30
CA LEU A 171 2.04 7.61 2.53
C LEU A 171 0.96 6.57 2.19
N LYS A 172 1.02 5.42 2.84
CA LYS A 172 -0.01 4.38 2.68
C LYS A 172 -0.93 4.42 3.88
N LEU A 173 -2.20 4.71 3.64
CA LEU A 173 -3.25 4.75 4.65
C LEU A 173 -4.26 3.63 4.40
N HIS A 174 -4.83 3.10 5.47
CA HIS A 174 -5.75 1.96 5.42
C HIS A 174 -7.09 2.29 6.04
N TYR A 175 -8.16 1.82 5.39
CA TYR A 175 -9.54 2.08 5.79
C TYR A 175 -10.42 0.88 5.55
N ILE A 176 -11.30 0.55 6.49
CA ILE A 176 -12.34 -0.45 6.29
C ILE A 176 -13.62 0.26 5.87
N SER A 177 -14.15 -0.08 4.71
CA SER A 177 -15.52 0.23 4.32
C SER A 177 -16.43 -0.94 4.72
N TYR A 178 -17.50 -0.63 5.45
CA TYR A 178 -18.46 -1.62 5.95
C TYR A 178 -19.89 -1.06 5.96
N PRO A 179 -20.94 -1.90 5.74
CA PRO A 179 -22.32 -1.46 5.84
C PRO A 179 -22.64 -0.94 7.23
N SER A 180 -23.43 0.13 7.33
CA SER A 180 -23.86 0.70 8.62
C SER A 180 -24.55 -0.30 9.56
N ARG A 181 -25.21 -1.33 9.01
CA ARG A 181 -25.88 -2.40 9.77
C ARG A 181 -24.95 -3.58 10.13
N CYS A 182 -23.68 -3.54 9.74
CA CYS A 182 -22.73 -4.60 10.06
C CYS A 182 -22.38 -4.56 11.55
N PRO A 183 -22.47 -5.68 12.30
CA PRO A 183 -22.10 -5.69 13.70
C PRO A 183 -20.63 -5.29 13.90
N MET A 184 -20.37 -4.36 14.82
CA MET A 184 -19.04 -3.81 15.05
C MET A 184 -18.00 -4.89 15.44
N PHE A 185 -18.42 -6.00 16.07
CA PHE A 185 -17.52 -7.11 16.36
C PHE A 185 -16.97 -7.77 15.08
N ALA A 186 -17.78 -7.87 14.02
CA ALA A 186 -17.35 -8.45 12.74
C ALA A 186 -16.36 -7.52 12.03
N VAL A 187 -16.60 -6.21 12.07
CA VAL A 187 -15.69 -5.18 11.55
C VAL A 187 -14.34 -5.22 12.30
N ARG A 188 -14.37 -5.31 13.64
CA ARG A 188 -13.17 -5.43 14.48
C ARG A 188 -12.42 -6.73 14.23
N LEU A 189 -13.12 -7.85 14.03
CA LEU A 189 -12.49 -9.12 13.67
C LEU A 189 -11.80 -9.03 12.30
N PHE A 190 -12.49 -8.46 11.30
CA PHE A 190 -11.89 -8.23 9.98
C PHE A 190 -10.65 -7.34 10.04
N ARG A 191 -10.70 -6.25 10.82
CA ARG A 191 -9.52 -5.42 11.14
C ARG A 191 -8.40 -6.24 11.75
N PHE A 192 -8.70 -7.01 12.80
CA PHE A 192 -7.72 -7.83 13.50
C PHE A 192 -7.03 -8.82 12.56
N LEU A 193 -7.79 -9.53 11.72
CA LEU A 193 -7.26 -10.49 10.76
C LEU A 193 -6.30 -9.83 9.75
N ASN A 194 -6.71 -8.71 9.14
CA ASN A 194 -5.87 -7.98 8.19
C ASN A 194 -4.59 -7.42 8.84
N VAL A 195 -4.72 -6.80 10.02
CA VAL A 195 -3.57 -6.24 10.75
C VAL A 195 -2.57 -7.33 11.12
N ASN A 196 -3.04 -8.48 11.61
CA ASN A 196 -2.16 -9.59 11.96
C ASN A 196 -1.53 -10.22 10.72
N TYR A 197 -2.29 -10.43 9.65
CA TYR A 197 -1.76 -10.93 8.39
C TYR A 197 -0.67 -9.99 7.86
N ASN A 198 -0.90 -8.68 7.79
CA ASN A 198 0.08 -7.71 7.31
C ASN A 198 1.39 -7.75 8.14
N ARG A 199 1.28 -7.88 9.47
CA ARG A 199 2.44 -8.04 10.36
C ARG A 199 3.20 -9.34 10.11
N LEU A 200 2.48 -10.45 9.97
CA LEU A 200 3.06 -11.78 9.75
C LEU A 200 3.70 -11.89 8.35
N ALA A 201 2.97 -11.46 7.31
CA ALA A 201 3.45 -11.41 5.93
C ALA A 201 4.72 -10.56 5.83
N ARG A 202 4.77 -9.39 6.48
CA ARG A 202 5.98 -8.57 6.53
C ARG A 202 7.15 -9.28 7.21
N LYS A 203 6.93 -9.92 8.35
CA LYS A 203 7.98 -10.69 9.04
C LYS A 203 8.50 -11.83 8.16
N ALA A 204 7.59 -12.57 7.52
CA ALA A 204 7.93 -13.66 6.63
C ALA A 204 8.68 -13.16 5.39
N PHE A 205 8.28 -12.02 4.84
CA PHE A 205 8.95 -11.35 3.72
C PHE A 205 10.37 -10.91 4.07
N LEU A 206 10.55 -10.21 5.19
CA LEU A 206 11.89 -9.80 5.67
C LEU A 206 12.78 -11.02 5.95
N TYR A 207 12.21 -12.10 6.48
CA TYR A 207 12.92 -13.36 6.70
C TYR A 207 13.32 -14.05 5.39
N ALA A 208 12.52 -13.91 4.34
CA ALA A 208 12.71 -14.53 3.03
C ALA A 208 13.46 -13.65 2.00
N LEU A 209 13.72 -12.37 2.30
CA LEU A 209 14.30 -11.39 1.37
C LEU A 209 15.69 -11.79 0.83
N ASN A 210 16.43 -12.61 1.59
CA ASN A 210 17.70 -13.21 1.18
C ASN A 210 17.82 -14.59 1.83
N PRO A 211 17.21 -15.64 1.24
CA PRO A 211 17.07 -16.93 1.90
C PRO A 211 18.40 -17.69 1.83
N LYS A 212 19.20 -17.59 2.90
CA LYS A 212 20.48 -18.30 3.06
C LYS A 212 20.28 -19.71 3.60
N THR A 213 19.25 -19.93 4.40
CA THR A 213 18.98 -21.20 5.09
C THR A 213 17.83 -21.98 4.44
N ARG A 214 17.80 -23.32 4.61
CA ARG A 214 16.73 -24.19 4.08
C ARG A 214 15.32 -23.76 4.55
N PRO A 215 15.09 -23.38 5.83
CA PRO A 215 13.79 -22.88 6.26
C PRO A 215 13.36 -21.59 5.54
N GLN A 216 14.29 -20.66 5.27
CA GLN A 216 13.98 -19.44 4.52
C GLN A 216 13.55 -19.74 3.09
N LYS A 217 14.16 -20.75 2.45
CA LYS A 217 13.79 -21.19 1.10
C LYS A 217 12.38 -21.81 1.07
N ILE A 218 12.00 -22.58 2.08
CA ILE A 218 10.65 -23.17 2.21
C ILE A 218 9.60 -22.07 2.41
N VAL A 219 9.86 -21.11 3.31
CA VAL A 219 8.95 -19.98 3.55
C VAL A 219 8.76 -19.15 2.27
N ASN A 220 9.86 -18.85 1.54
CA ASN A 220 9.78 -18.16 0.26
C ASN A 220 8.96 -18.94 -0.78
N PHE A 221 9.13 -20.26 -0.84
CA PHE A 221 8.34 -21.13 -1.73
C PHE A 221 6.84 -21.09 -1.38
N ILE A 222 6.49 -21.15 -0.10
CA ILE A 222 5.10 -21.09 0.35
C ILE A 222 4.50 -19.74 -0.03
N ILE A 223 5.16 -18.62 0.31
CA ILE A 223 4.68 -17.27 -0.02
C ILE A 223 4.41 -17.15 -1.51
N ASN A 224 5.39 -17.46 -2.35
CA ASN A 224 5.26 -17.35 -3.80
C ASN A 224 4.17 -18.26 -4.37
N THR A 225 4.02 -19.47 -3.83
CA THR A 225 2.98 -20.41 -4.25
C THR A 225 1.59 -19.92 -3.85
N THR A 226 1.42 -19.44 -2.61
CA THR A 226 0.14 -18.90 -2.14
C THR A 226 -0.25 -17.64 -2.90
N THR A 227 0.69 -16.72 -3.15
CA THR A 227 0.43 -15.50 -3.94
C THR A 227 0.00 -15.84 -5.37
N LYS A 228 0.66 -16.81 -6.02
CA LYS A 228 0.29 -17.27 -7.37
C LYS A 228 -1.08 -17.95 -7.40
N LEU A 229 -1.38 -18.82 -6.43
CA LEU A 229 -2.68 -19.50 -6.36
C LEU A 229 -3.82 -18.50 -6.09
N TRP A 230 -3.60 -17.55 -5.20
CA TRP A 230 -4.58 -16.51 -4.88
C TRP A 230 -4.84 -15.60 -6.09
N SER A 231 -3.79 -15.15 -6.77
CA SER A 231 -3.91 -14.39 -8.02
C SER A 231 -4.70 -15.18 -9.07
N LYS A 232 -4.39 -16.46 -9.31
CA LYS A 232 -5.13 -17.31 -10.25
C LYS A 232 -6.61 -17.48 -9.89
N MET A 233 -6.95 -17.60 -8.61
CA MET A 233 -8.35 -17.79 -8.19
C MET A 233 -9.22 -16.56 -8.48
N PHE A 234 -8.67 -15.35 -8.34
CA PHE A 234 -9.38 -14.12 -8.66
C PHE A 234 -9.37 -13.79 -10.17
N HIS A 235 -8.32 -14.16 -10.92
CA HIS A 235 -8.30 -14.06 -12.39
C HIS A 235 -9.20 -15.07 -13.09
N GLY A 236 -9.24 -16.32 -12.62
CA GLY A 236 -10.02 -17.39 -13.23
C GLY A 236 -11.53 -17.14 -13.18
N LYS A 237 -11.98 -16.28 -12.25
CA LYS A 237 -13.39 -15.86 -12.14
C LYS A 237 -13.72 -14.61 -12.97
N LEU A 238 -12.75 -13.74 -13.26
CA LEU A 238 -12.96 -12.55 -14.11
C LEU A 238 -13.12 -12.88 -15.61
N LYS A 239 -12.61 -14.01 -16.09
CA LYS A 239 -12.86 -14.49 -17.47
C LYS A 239 -14.23 -15.15 -17.69
N LYS A 240 -15.07 -15.29 -16.66
CA LYS A 240 -16.38 -15.97 -16.74
C LYS A 240 -17.59 -15.04 -16.62
N VAL A 241 -17.39 -13.73 -16.70
CA VAL A 241 -18.50 -12.77 -16.81
C VAL A 241 -18.25 -11.90 -18.05
N ILE A 242 -18.57 -12.47 -19.20
CA ILE A 242 -19.11 -11.76 -20.36
C ILE A 242 -20.48 -12.39 -20.60
#